data_AF-D1VSS2-F1
#
_entry.id   AF-D1VSS2-F1
#
_cell.length_a   1.000
_cell.length_b   1.000
_cell.length_c   1.000
_cell.angle_alpha   90.00
_cell.angle_beta   90.00
_cell.angle_gamma   90.00
#
_symmetry.space_group_name_H-M   'P 1'
#
loop_
_entity.id
_entity.type
_entity.pdbx_description
1 polymer ?
#
loop_
_entity_poly.entity_id
_entity_poly.type
_entity_poly.pdbx_seq_one_letter_code
_entity_poly.pdbx_strand_id
1 'polypeptide(L)'
;MEDLKNKEMELENSNNEDIENSNNEDIEQESNINEKSYSEDEVNEIVQRRLARERKKFNKILDSDEFDKELIKREKAISLREMKADAKEFLSENNIPPVFIDLVNFDDRQKMEDSLKAIENIKSKYIEPWISEEVRKRFAGKTPKISVCNNFKSDPLEQAFKL
;
A
#
# COMPACT_ATOMS: atom_id res chain seq x y z
N MET A 1 -5.45 -18.17 -37.07
CA MET A 1 -6.44 -18.13 -35.97
C MET A 1 -6.10 -19.24 -34.97
N GLU A 2 -4.81 -19.54 -34.79
CA GLU A 2 -4.34 -20.67 -33.99
C GLU A 2 -3.76 -20.24 -32.64
N ASP A 3 -3.41 -18.96 -32.46
CA ASP A 3 -2.68 -18.50 -31.27
C ASP A 3 -3.57 -18.23 -30.04
N LEU A 4 -4.90 -18.29 -30.19
CA LEU A 4 -5.85 -18.16 -29.08
C LEU A 4 -6.24 -19.50 -28.47
N LYS A 5 -6.04 -20.60 -29.20
CA LYS A 5 -6.47 -21.94 -28.75
C LYS A 5 -5.48 -22.61 -27.81
N ASN A 6 -4.23 -22.11 -27.78
CA ASN A 6 -3.20 -22.58 -26.86
C ASN A 6 -3.12 -21.76 -25.56
N LYS A 7 -3.92 -20.68 -25.41
CA LYS A 7 -3.96 -19.88 -24.18
C LYS A 7 -5.05 -20.31 -23.20
N GLU A 8 -6.02 -21.09 -23.65
CA GLU A 8 -7.07 -21.68 -22.79
C GLU A 8 -6.59 -22.96 -22.06
N MET A 9 -5.46 -23.55 -22.47
CA MET A 9 -4.94 -24.82 -21.91
C MET A 9 -3.90 -24.64 -20.79
N GLU A 10 -3.62 -23.41 -20.34
CA GLU A 10 -2.63 -23.11 -19.28
C GLU A 10 -3.25 -22.54 -17.98
N LEU A 11 -4.58 -22.50 -17.83
CA LEU A 11 -5.24 -22.01 -16.61
C LEU A 11 -5.62 -23.10 -15.59
N GLU A 12 -5.22 -24.35 -15.79
CA GLU A 12 -5.54 -25.44 -14.83
C GLU A 12 -4.39 -25.90 -13.92
N ASN A 13 -3.20 -25.29 -13.97
CA ASN A 13 -2.06 -25.74 -13.14
C ASN A 13 -1.36 -24.61 -12.39
N SER A 14 -2.02 -24.08 -11.35
CA SER A 14 -1.36 -23.57 -10.13
C SER A 14 -2.43 -23.06 -9.18
N ASN A 15 -2.94 -23.95 -8.34
CA ASN A 15 -3.57 -23.62 -7.06
C ASN A 15 -3.52 -24.89 -6.18
N ASN A 16 -2.31 -25.27 -5.80
CA ASN A 16 -2.07 -26.24 -4.74
C ASN A 16 -1.12 -25.59 -3.73
N GLU A 17 -1.58 -24.50 -3.11
CA GLU A 17 -1.00 -24.04 -1.85
C GLU A 17 -2.18 -23.76 -0.90
N ASP A 18 -2.12 -24.49 0.22
CA ASP A 18 -2.86 -24.31 1.47
C ASP A 18 -4.38 -24.58 1.47
N ILE A 19 -4.73 -25.86 1.32
CA ILE A 19 -5.90 -26.39 2.03
C ILE A 19 -5.39 -27.08 3.29
N GLU A 20 -5.25 -26.32 4.39
CA GLU A 20 -5.23 -26.90 5.73
C GLU A 20 -6.59 -27.55 5.99
N ASN A 21 -6.70 -28.82 5.64
CA ASN A 21 -7.88 -29.63 5.86
C ASN A 21 -7.83 -30.20 7.28
N SER A 22 -8.08 -29.36 8.29
CA SER A 22 -8.53 -29.84 9.60
C SER A 22 -10.03 -29.64 9.68
N ASN A 23 -10.79 -30.69 9.36
CA ASN A 23 -12.13 -30.97 9.87
C ASN A 23 -12.51 -32.41 9.47
N ASN A 24 -11.89 -33.36 10.18
CA ASN A 24 -12.42 -34.71 10.33
C ASN A 24 -13.49 -34.67 11.44
N GLU A 25 -14.66 -34.13 11.14
CA GLU A 25 -15.84 -34.36 11.97
C GLU A 25 -16.84 -35.16 11.13
N ASP A 26 -17.38 -36.21 11.75
CA ASP A 26 -18.24 -37.28 11.21
C ASP A 26 -17.55 -38.52 10.61
N ILE A 27 -16.76 -39.24 11.41
CA ILE A 27 -16.67 -40.71 11.30
C ILE A 27 -16.70 -41.35 12.69
N GLU A 28 -17.86 -41.35 13.33
CA GLU A 28 -18.22 -42.36 14.33
C GLU A 28 -19.20 -43.34 13.69
N GLN A 29 -18.67 -44.29 12.93
CA GLN A 29 -19.31 -45.59 12.73
C GLN A 29 -18.23 -46.66 12.75
N GLU A 30 -18.01 -47.25 13.93
CA GLU A 30 -17.39 -48.56 14.05
C GLU A 30 -18.17 -49.54 13.16
N SER A 31 -17.55 -49.95 12.06
CA SER A 31 -18.03 -51.10 11.31
C SER A 31 -16.84 -51.97 10.91
N ASN A 32 -16.95 -53.24 11.30
CA ASN A 32 -16.15 -54.38 10.88
C ASN A 32 -15.37 -54.13 9.59
N ILE A 33 -14.04 -54.09 9.68
CA ILE A 33 -13.14 -54.02 8.53
C ILE A 33 -13.16 -55.40 7.86
N ASN A 34 -14.24 -55.68 7.14
CA ASN A 34 -14.23 -56.67 6.07
C ASN A 34 -13.51 -56.01 4.89
N GLU A 35 -12.41 -56.60 4.44
CA GLU A 35 -11.68 -56.22 3.22
C GLU A 35 -12.60 -56.37 2.00
N LYS A 36 -13.44 -55.37 1.73
CA LYS A 36 -14.26 -55.28 0.52
C LYS A 36 -13.40 -54.68 -0.57
N SER A 37 -12.99 -55.51 -1.53
CA SER A 37 -12.45 -55.04 -2.79
C SER A 37 -13.57 -54.37 -3.59
N TYR A 38 -13.45 -53.08 -3.83
CA TYR A 38 -14.42 -52.34 -4.64
C TYR A 38 -14.30 -52.73 -6.12
N SER A 39 -15.43 -52.83 -6.80
CA SER A 39 -15.44 -52.93 -8.27
C SER A 39 -15.10 -51.57 -8.89
N GLU A 40 -14.51 -51.55 -10.09
CA GLU A 40 -14.16 -50.34 -10.85
C GLU A 40 -15.36 -49.36 -10.96
N ASP A 41 -16.56 -49.92 -11.17
CA ASP A 41 -17.80 -49.15 -11.28
C ASP A 41 -18.19 -48.50 -9.94
N GLU A 42 -17.99 -49.20 -8.81
CA GLU A 42 -18.25 -48.67 -7.47
C GLU A 42 -17.25 -47.56 -7.11
N VAL A 43 -15.99 -47.71 -7.51
CA VAL A 43 -14.97 -46.66 -7.34
C VAL A 43 -15.36 -45.41 -8.09
N ASN A 44 -15.78 -45.55 -9.36
CA ASN A 44 -16.25 -44.43 -10.17
C ASN A 44 -17.45 -43.72 -9.54
N GLU A 45 -18.43 -44.47 -9.01
CA GLU A 45 -19.58 -43.90 -8.31
C GLU A 45 -19.16 -43.14 -7.04
N ILE A 46 -18.26 -43.71 -6.23
CA ILE A 46 -17.76 -43.08 -5.01
C ILE A 46 -17.06 -41.76 -5.32
N VAL A 47 -16.23 -41.74 -6.37
CA VAL A 47 -15.52 -40.53 -6.82
C VAL A 47 -16.51 -39.47 -7.30
N GLN A 48 -17.46 -39.84 -8.15
CA GLN A 48 -18.49 -38.91 -8.64
C GLN A 48 -19.32 -38.33 -7.49
N ARG A 49 -19.72 -39.17 -6.52
CA ARG A 49 -20.49 -38.74 -5.35
C ARG A 49 -19.70 -37.79 -4.46
N ARG A 50 -18.40 -38.04 -4.25
CA ARG A 50 -17.51 -37.12 -3.52
C ARG A 50 -17.38 -35.79 -4.24
N LEU A 51 -17.10 -35.83 -5.55
CA LEU A 51 -16.95 -34.64 -6.37
C LEU A 51 -18.24 -33.79 -6.40
N ALA A 52 -19.40 -34.44 -6.53
CA ALA A 52 -20.69 -33.76 -6.49
C ALA A 52 -20.94 -33.10 -5.13
N ARG A 53 -20.56 -33.77 -4.03
CA ARG A 53 -20.71 -33.21 -2.67
C ARG A 53 -19.81 -32.00 -2.45
N GLU A 54 -18.55 -32.06 -2.89
CA GLU A 54 -17.63 -30.92 -2.77
C GLU A 54 -18.08 -29.74 -3.63
N ARG A 55 -18.47 -29.98 -4.89
CA ARG A 55 -19.02 -28.93 -5.76
C ARG A 55 -20.26 -28.27 -5.14
N LYS A 56 -21.16 -29.06 -4.54
CA LYS A 56 -22.35 -28.51 -3.87
C LYS A 56 -22.02 -27.69 -2.63
N LYS A 57 -21.03 -28.11 -1.82
CA LYS A 57 -20.55 -27.34 -0.66
C LYS A 57 -19.91 -26.03 -1.11
N PHE A 58 -19.06 -26.09 -2.13
CA PHE A 58 -18.37 -24.91 -2.68
C PHE A 58 -19.34 -23.90 -3.28
N ASN A 59 -20.29 -24.33 -4.11
CA ASN A 59 -21.31 -23.44 -4.67
C ASN A 59 -22.17 -22.79 -3.58
N LYS A 60 -22.50 -23.50 -2.50
CA LYS A 60 -23.26 -22.92 -1.38
C LYS A 60 -22.47 -21.82 -0.64
N ILE A 61 -21.16 -21.94 -0.57
CA ILE A 61 -20.29 -20.93 0.03
C ILE A 61 -20.19 -19.71 -0.89
N LEU A 62 -20.01 -19.93 -2.20
CA LEU A 62 -19.97 -18.86 -3.19
C LEU A 62 -21.29 -18.09 -3.30
N ASP A 63 -22.42 -18.79 -3.29
CA ASP A 63 -23.76 -18.18 -3.35
C ASP A 63 -24.22 -17.62 -1.98
N SER A 64 -23.34 -17.63 -0.98
CA SER A 64 -23.66 -17.09 0.34
C SER A 64 -23.46 -15.58 0.37
N ASP A 65 -24.48 -14.85 0.80
CA ASP A 65 -24.40 -13.41 1.10
C ASP A 65 -23.23 -13.05 2.05
N GLU A 66 -22.74 -14.00 2.85
CA GLU A 66 -21.61 -13.80 3.75
C GLU A 66 -20.28 -13.69 3.00
N PHE A 67 -20.10 -14.54 1.97
CA PHE A 67 -18.92 -14.50 1.10
C PHE A 67 -18.84 -13.18 0.33
N ASP A 68 -19.96 -12.72 -0.22
CA ASP A 68 -20.04 -11.42 -0.90
C ASP A 68 -19.72 -10.26 0.04
N LYS A 69 -20.24 -10.29 1.28
CA LYS A 69 -19.94 -9.26 2.29
C LYS A 69 -18.46 -9.25 2.68
N GLU A 70 -17.84 -10.42 2.82
CA GLU A 70 -16.43 -10.53 3.12
C GLU A 70 -15.58 -10.00 1.96
N LEU A 71 -15.93 -10.36 0.72
CA LEU A 71 -15.26 -9.87 -0.48
C LEU A 71 -15.34 -8.34 -0.59
N ILE A 72 -16.52 -7.76 -0.37
CA ILE A 72 -16.71 -6.29 -0.37
C ILE A 72 -15.89 -5.61 0.73
N LYS A 73 -15.83 -6.18 1.94
CA LYS A 73 -15.00 -5.64 3.03
C LYS A 73 -13.52 -5.67 2.66
N ARG A 74 -13.07 -6.77 2.05
CA ARG A 74 -11.69 -6.93 1.59
C ARG A 74 -11.35 -5.93 0.50
N GLU A 75 -12.23 -5.75 -0.48
CA GLU A 75 -12.05 -4.78 -1.56
C GLU A 75 -11.92 -3.35 -1.01
N LYS A 76 -12.82 -2.96 -0.09
CA LYS A 76 -12.73 -1.65 0.58
C LYS A 76 -11.44 -1.48 1.38
N ALA A 77 -11.00 -2.51 2.10
CA ALA A 77 -9.77 -2.47 2.87
C ALA A 77 -8.53 -2.35 1.97
N ILE A 78 -8.50 -3.03 0.83
CA ILE A 78 -7.43 -2.93 -0.17
C ILE A 78 -7.41 -1.52 -0.77
N SER A 79 -8.57 -1.01 -1.20
CA SER A 79 -8.68 0.33 -1.78
C SER A 79 -8.21 1.42 -0.81
N LEU A 80 -8.61 1.34 0.47
CA LEU A 80 -8.13 2.25 1.51
C LEU A 80 -6.61 2.15 1.73
N ARG A 81 -6.03 0.95 1.62
CA ARG A 81 -4.59 0.74 1.76
C ARG A 81 -3.82 1.37 0.60
N GLU A 82 -4.32 1.20 -0.62
CA GLU A 82 -3.75 1.82 -1.83
C GLU A 82 -3.82 3.33 -1.73
N MET A 83 -4.99 3.90 -1.43
CA MET A 83 -5.14 5.35 -1.25
C MET A 83 -4.20 5.92 -0.17
N LYS A 84 -4.00 5.19 0.94
CA LYS A 84 -3.03 5.58 1.98
C LYS A 84 -1.58 5.50 1.50
N ALA A 85 -1.25 4.57 0.61
CA ALA A 85 0.08 4.47 0.03
C ALA A 85 0.33 5.66 -0.90
N ASP A 86 -0.60 5.95 -1.81
CA ASP A 86 -0.55 7.09 -2.73
C ASP A 86 -0.39 8.41 -1.96
N ALA A 87 -1.19 8.61 -0.91
CA ALA A 87 -1.10 9.82 -0.08
C ALA A 87 0.24 9.92 0.67
N LYS A 88 0.81 8.81 1.14
CA LYS A 88 2.16 8.82 1.77
C LYS A 88 3.26 9.14 0.76
N GLU A 89 3.14 8.63 -0.46
CA GLU A 89 4.05 8.94 -1.56
C GLU A 89 4.00 10.44 -1.87
N PHE A 90 2.81 10.99 -2.09
CA PHE A 90 2.62 12.43 -2.32
C PHE A 90 3.23 13.29 -1.21
N LEU A 91 3.01 12.94 0.06
CA LEU A 91 3.60 13.69 1.18
C LEU A 91 5.14 13.62 1.14
N SER A 92 5.70 12.44 0.88
CA SER A 92 7.16 12.23 0.83
C SER A 92 7.81 12.98 -0.34
N GLU A 93 7.19 12.94 -1.52
CA GLU A 93 7.62 13.68 -2.72
C GLU A 93 7.65 15.19 -2.48
N ASN A 94 6.66 15.71 -1.75
CA ASN A 94 6.58 17.13 -1.40
C ASN A 94 7.39 17.50 -0.15
N ASN A 95 8.28 16.63 0.34
CA ASN A 95 9.06 16.83 1.57
C ASN A 95 8.19 17.18 2.79
N ILE A 96 6.97 16.64 2.85
CA ILE A 96 6.07 16.73 4.00
C ILE A 96 6.20 15.43 4.80
N PRO A 97 6.36 15.49 6.14
CA PRO A 97 6.43 14.28 6.96
C PRO A 97 5.21 13.34 6.75
N PRO A 98 5.40 12.02 6.70
CA PRO A 98 4.29 11.07 6.51
C PRO A 98 3.34 11.01 7.72
N VAL A 99 3.70 11.62 8.84
CA VAL A 99 2.84 11.75 10.04
C VAL A 99 1.57 12.57 9.72
N PHE A 100 1.60 13.44 8.70
CA PHE A 100 0.42 14.20 8.28
C PHE A 100 -0.67 13.33 7.62
N ILE A 101 -0.43 12.03 7.42
CA ILE A 101 -1.41 11.10 6.83
C ILE A 101 -2.70 10.99 7.65
N ASP A 102 -2.61 11.15 8.98
CA ASP A 102 -3.76 11.04 9.88
C ASP A 102 -4.74 12.23 9.74
N LEU A 103 -4.32 13.30 9.04
CA LEU A 103 -5.13 14.48 8.75
C LEU A 103 -5.85 14.39 7.39
N VAL A 104 -5.53 13.36 6.58
CA VAL A 104 -6.08 13.19 5.24
C VAL A 104 -7.41 12.42 5.28
N ASN A 105 -8.42 12.89 4.55
CA ASN A 105 -9.68 12.18 4.40
C ASN A 105 -9.58 11.10 3.30
N PHE A 106 -9.90 9.84 3.63
CA PHE A 106 -9.86 8.69 2.72
C PHE A 106 -11.24 8.18 2.26
N ASP A 107 -12.32 8.92 2.50
CA ASP A 107 -13.68 8.51 2.10
C ASP A 107 -13.85 8.53 0.57
N ASP A 108 -13.18 9.47 -0.10
CA ASP A 108 -13.29 9.68 -1.55
C ASP A 108 -11.96 10.22 -2.10
N ARG A 109 -11.67 9.94 -3.37
CA ARG A 109 -10.46 10.39 -4.06
C ARG A 109 -10.38 11.91 -4.11
N GLN A 110 -11.50 12.59 -4.40
CA GLN A 110 -11.51 14.06 -4.47
C GLN A 110 -11.23 14.70 -3.11
N LYS A 111 -11.87 14.18 -2.05
CA LYS A 111 -11.66 14.67 -0.67
C LYS A 111 -10.23 14.43 -0.18
N MET A 112 -9.63 13.31 -0.58
CA MET A 112 -8.23 13.01 -0.29
C MET A 112 -7.31 14.06 -0.93
N GLU A 113 -7.49 14.33 -2.23
CA GLU A 113 -6.71 15.34 -2.95
C GLU A 113 -6.88 16.75 -2.35
N ASP A 114 -8.10 17.13 -2.00
CA ASP A 114 -8.38 18.42 -1.38
C ASP A 114 -7.69 18.55 -0.01
N SER A 115 -7.68 17.48 0.79
CA SER A 115 -6.98 17.43 2.07
C SER A 115 -5.47 17.55 1.89
N LEU A 116 -4.89 16.84 0.91
CA LEU A 116 -3.47 16.91 0.59
C LEU A 116 -3.06 18.31 0.11
N LYS A 117 -3.85 18.92 -0.78
CA LYS A 117 -3.66 20.32 -1.22
C LYS A 117 -3.75 21.29 -0.06
N ALA A 118 -4.66 21.07 0.90
CA ALA A 118 -4.75 21.92 2.09
C ALA A 118 -3.46 21.85 2.94
N ILE A 119 -2.90 20.66 3.13
CA ILE A 119 -1.63 20.46 3.85
C ILE A 119 -0.47 21.15 3.10
N GLU A 120 -0.40 20.99 1.78
CA GLU A 120 0.61 21.64 0.94
C GLU A 120 0.52 23.18 1.02
N ASN A 121 -0.70 23.73 1.02
CA ASN A 121 -0.94 25.15 1.22
C ASN A 121 -0.47 25.63 2.60
N ILE A 122 -0.68 24.83 3.65
CA ILE A 122 -0.21 25.18 5.00
C ILE A 122 1.32 25.21 5.03
N LYS A 123 1.96 24.21 4.42
CA LYS A 123 3.43 24.14 4.33
C LYS A 123 3.99 25.38 3.63
N SER A 124 3.54 25.64 2.41
CA SER A 124 4.08 26.72 1.57
C SER A 124 3.82 28.12 2.14
N LYS A 125 2.64 28.38 2.70
CA LYS A 125 2.25 29.71 3.18
C LYS A 125 2.77 30.04 4.57
N TYR A 126 2.93 29.05 5.45
CA TYR A 126 3.21 29.29 6.86
C TYR A 126 4.48 28.61 7.35
N ILE A 127 4.65 27.31 7.07
CA ILE A 127 5.74 26.53 7.67
C ILE A 127 7.09 26.92 7.06
N GLU A 128 7.22 26.90 5.73
CA GLU A 128 8.46 27.26 5.04
C GLU A 128 8.97 28.69 5.33
N PRO A 129 8.14 29.75 5.26
CA PRO A 129 8.60 31.09 5.62
C PRO A 129 9.00 31.20 7.10
N TRP A 130 8.29 30.50 7.99
CA TRP A 130 8.63 30.49 9.41
C TRP A 130 9.96 29.77 9.69
N ILE A 131 10.16 28.58 9.11
CA ILE A 131 11.41 27.81 9.24
C ILE A 131 12.57 28.59 8.64
N SER A 132 12.42 29.15 7.43
CA SER A 132 13.49 29.90 6.77
C SER A 132 13.92 31.13 7.58
N GLU A 133 12.99 31.86 8.17
CA GLU A 133 13.28 33.00 9.04
C GLU A 133 14.01 32.56 10.33
N GLU A 134 13.60 31.45 10.94
CA GLU A 134 14.24 30.90 12.14
C GLU A 134 15.66 30.38 11.84
N VAL A 135 15.83 29.64 10.75
CA VAL A 135 17.14 29.18 10.24
C VAL A 135 18.02 30.41 9.97
N ARG A 136 17.50 31.42 9.25
CA ARG A 136 18.23 32.66 9.00
C ARG A 136 18.72 33.30 10.28
N LYS A 137 17.90 33.40 11.33
CA LYS A 137 18.30 33.96 12.63
C LYS A 137 19.41 33.17 13.31
N ARG A 138 19.32 31.84 13.30
CA ARG A 138 20.33 30.96 13.92
C ARG A 138 21.66 30.98 13.18
N PHE A 139 21.60 31.04 11.85
CA PHE A 139 22.78 30.98 10.98
C PHE A 139 23.30 32.36 10.53
N ALA A 140 22.62 33.46 10.85
CA ALA A 140 23.04 34.81 10.44
C ALA A 140 24.46 35.19 10.89
N GLY A 141 25.02 34.49 11.89
CA GLY A 141 26.34 34.76 12.43
C GLY A 141 26.48 36.19 12.95
N LYS A 142 27.62 36.49 13.57
CA LYS A 142 28.03 37.90 13.75
C LYS A 142 28.94 38.20 12.58
N THR A 143 28.52 39.10 11.68
CA THR A 143 29.44 39.63 10.68
C THR A 143 30.63 40.23 11.43
N PRO A 144 31.88 39.82 11.11
CA PRO A 144 33.04 40.36 11.78
C PRO A 144 33.02 41.87 11.58
N LYS A 145 32.97 42.61 12.69
CA LYS A 145 33.16 44.05 12.64
C LYS A 145 34.60 44.25 12.18
N ILE A 146 34.78 44.65 10.92
CA ILE A 146 36.03 45.28 10.51
C ILE A 146 36.19 46.44 11.50
N SER A 147 37.11 46.27 12.45
CA SER A 147 37.65 47.39 13.19
C SER A 147 38.25 48.26 12.10
N VAL A 148 37.54 49.32 11.74
CA VAL A 148 38.13 50.43 10.99
C VAL A 148 39.13 51.04 11.97
N CYS A 149 40.29 50.42 12.10
CA CYS A 149 41.47 51.14 12.51
C CYS A 149 41.65 52.19 11.42
N ASN A 150 41.54 53.47 11.79
CA ASN A 150 41.75 54.63 10.93
C ASN A 150 43.22 54.76 10.46
N ASN A 151 43.92 53.64 10.29
CA ASN A 151 45.28 53.55 9.77
C ASN A 151 45.31 52.91 8.36
N PHE A 152 44.24 53.09 7.58
CA PHE A 152 44.40 53.08 6.13
C PHE A 152 45.28 54.28 5.79
N LYS A 153 46.59 54.04 5.76
CA LYS A 153 47.48 54.78 4.85
C LYS A 153 46.74 54.77 3.52
N SER A 154 46.33 55.96 3.09
CA SER A 154 45.64 56.24 1.82
C SER A 154 45.98 55.22 0.76
N ASP A 155 44.97 54.73 0.07
CA ASP A 155 45.08 53.68 -0.94
C ASP A 155 46.30 53.98 -1.83
N PRO A 156 47.29 53.08 -1.98
CA PRO A 156 48.49 53.38 -2.75
C PRO A 156 48.18 53.82 -4.18
N LEU A 157 47.02 53.41 -4.72
CA LEU A 157 46.49 53.88 -6.00
C LEU A 157 46.09 55.36 -5.96
N GLU A 158 45.44 55.80 -4.88
CA GLU A 158 45.00 57.19 -4.69
C GLU A 158 46.17 58.14 -4.44
N GLN A 159 47.27 57.67 -3.83
CA GLN A 159 48.52 58.43 -3.72
C GLN A 159 49.23 58.61 -5.08
N ALA A 160 49.18 57.61 -5.96
CA ALA A 160 49.92 57.61 -7.22
C ALA A 160 49.39 58.63 -8.26
N PHE A 161 48.14 59.05 -8.14
CA PHE A 161 47.50 59.99 -9.08
C PHE A 161 47.33 61.42 -8.52
N LYS A 162 47.91 61.72 -7.36
CA LYS A 162 47.92 63.06 -6.78
C LYS A 162 49.04 63.89 -7.45
N LEU A 163 48.70 64.54 -8.57
CA LEU A 163 49.52 65.53 -9.28
C LEU A 163 49.48 66.90 -8.59
#